data_AF-A0A7S3J0Z2-F1
#
_entry.id   AF-A0A7S3J0Z2-F1
#
_cell.length_a   1.000
_cell.length_b   1.000
_cell.length_c   1.000
_cell.angle_alpha   90.00
_cell.angle_beta   90.00
_cell.angle_gamma   90.00
#
_symmetry.space_group_name_H-M   'P 1'
#
loop_
_entity.id
_entity.type
_entity.pdbx_description
1 polymer ?
#
loop_
_entity_poly.entity_id
_entity_poly.type
_entity_poly.pdbx_seq_one_letter_code
_entity_poly.pdbx_strand_id
1 'polypeptide(L)'
;NELDLEKHKAVLIFNTAEIKQEKDSDEYFSEFTEDMIVKIDVDLTLTAQANIQKYFEIKKKTQSKEERTKDKANEAIKHAEDQARRALQKTRNEQKLKTTARKPFWFEKYDWFISSENYLIISGKNAQQNEELVKTYLGKRDVYVHSEMAGSASCIIKNPSLEEVSPVTLNEVGIWAICHSRAWDAKIVTSAFWVWGDQVSKTPQ
;
A
#
# COMPACT_ATOMS: atom_id res chain seq x y z
N ASN A 1 -57.03 -20.21 5.16
CA ASN A 1 -57.28 -19.58 3.85
C ASN A 1 -58.21 -18.40 4.05
N GLU A 2 -57.77 -17.23 3.62
CA GLU A 2 -58.55 -16.00 3.62
C GLU A 2 -59.01 -15.75 2.18
N LEU A 3 -60.32 -15.52 1.98
CA LEU A 3 -60.93 -15.29 0.66
C LEU A 3 -61.34 -13.81 0.55
N ASP A 4 -60.75 -13.09 -0.40
CA ASP A 4 -61.18 -11.73 -0.77
C ASP A 4 -61.95 -11.82 -2.10
N LEU A 5 -63.27 -11.98 -1.98
CA LEU A 5 -64.19 -12.16 -3.11
C LEU A 5 -64.33 -10.90 -3.97
N GLU A 6 -64.09 -9.71 -3.43
CA GLU A 6 -64.17 -8.45 -4.18
C GLU A 6 -63.00 -8.26 -5.16
N LYS A 7 -61.87 -8.94 -4.90
CA LYS A 7 -60.65 -8.85 -5.72
C LYS A 7 -60.32 -10.14 -6.48
N HIS A 8 -61.18 -11.15 -6.42
CA HIS A 8 -60.98 -12.47 -7.01
C HIS A 8 -59.64 -13.14 -6.64
N LYS A 9 -59.21 -12.99 -5.37
CA LYS A 9 -57.96 -13.57 -4.86
C LYS A 9 -58.23 -14.54 -3.72
N ALA A 10 -57.50 -15.66 -3.73
CA ALA A 10 -57.46 -16.60 -2.62
C ALA A 10 -56.02 -16.76 -2.14
N VAL A 11 -55.81 -16.69 -0.82
CA VAL A 11 -54.51 -16.98 -0.23
C VAL A 11 -54.45 -18.46 0.12
N LEU A 12 -53.58 -19.20 -0.56
CA LEU A 12 -53.25 -20.58 -0.24
C LEU A 12 -52.08 -20.62 0.74
N ILE A 13 -52.23 -21.43 1.79
CA ILE A 13 -51.20 -21.64 2.78
C ILE A 13 -50.59 -23.01 2.52
N PHE A 14 -49.32 -23.05 2.13
CA PHE A 14 -48.57 -24.28 1.85
C PHE A 14 -47.57 -24.55 2.97
N ASN A 15 -47.49 -25.82 3.39
CA ASN A 15 -46.44 -26.29 4.26
C ASN A 15 -45.25 -26.77 3.42
N THR A 16 -44.08 -26.19 3.64
CA THR A 16 -42.87 -26.54 2.90
C THR A 16 -42.22 -27.84 3.35
N ALA A 17 -42.59 -28.38 4.52
CA ALA A 17 -42.16 -29.71 4.98
C ALA A 17 -42.75 -30.83 4.12
N GLU A 18 -44.02 -30.74 3.75
CA GLU A 18 -44.73 -31.74 2.94
C GLU A 18 -44.21 -31.80 1.49
N ILE A 19 -43.78 -30.66 0.93
CA ILE A 19 -43.25 -30.56 -0.45
C ILE A 19 -41.85 -31.21 -0.56
N LYS A 20 -41.08 -31.25 0.53
CA LYS A 20 -39.76 -31.92 0.57
C LYS A 20 -39.87 -33.44 0.70
N GLN A 21 -40.96 -33.96 1.26
CA GLN A 21 -41.15 -35.39 1.52
C GLN A 21 -41.47 -36.23 0.26
N GLU A 22 -41.86 -35.62 -0.86
CA GLU A 22 -42.01 -36.37 -2.13
C GLU A 22 -40.68 -36.78 -2.79
N LYS A 23 -39.53 -36.36 -2.24
CA LYS A 23 -38.20 -36.65 -2.81
C LYS A 23 -37.28 -37.53 -2.00
N ASP A 24 -37.59 -37.84 -0.75
CA ASP A 24 -36.88 -38.87 0.00
C ASP A 24 -37.86 -39.56 0.95
N SER A 25 -38.09 -40.84 0.67
CA SER A 25 -38.88 -41.75 1.50
C SER A 25 -38.24 -41.91 2.88
N ASP A 26 -39.11 -41.88 3.89
CA ASP A 26 -38.95 -42.44 5.23
C ASP A 26 -38.00 -41.72 6.20
N GLU A 27 -38.42 -40.58 6.78
CA GLU A 27 -38.01 -40.26 8.16
C GLU A 27 -38.97 -39.30 8.91
N TYR A 28 -38.95 -39.45 10.23
CA TYR A 28 -40.01 -39.19 11.19
C TYR A 28 -40.38 -37.71 11.42
N PHE A 29 -41.65 -37.53 11.80
CA PHE A 29 -42.32 -36.36 12.40
C PHE A 29 -41.35 -35.36 13.08
N SER A 30 -41.04 -34.24 12.41
CA SER A 30 -40.28 -33.12 12.99
C SER A 30 -41.23 -31.98 13.39
N GLU A 31 -40.95 -31.34 14.54
CA GLU A 31 -41.77 -30.29 15.14
C GLU A 31 -42.06 -29.12 14.18
N PHE A 32 -43.33 -28.75 14.09
CA PHE A 32 -43.85 -27.65 13.27
C PHE A 32 -43.24 -26.31 13.72
N THR A 33 -42.47 -25.66 12.84
CA THR A 33 -41.99 -24.28 13.05
C THR A 33 -42.73 -23.32 12.12
N GLU A 34 -43.10 -22.12 12.63
CA GLU A 34 -43.84 -21.10 11.86
C GLU A 34 -43.12 -20.68 10.57
N ASP A 35 -41.79 -20.85 10.50
CA ASP A 35 -40.96 -20.55 9.33
C ASP A 35 -41.19 -21.48 8.12
N MET A 36 -41.94 -22.57 8.27
CA MET A 36 -42.22 -23.51 7.17
C MET A 36 -43.52 -23.24 6.41
N ILE A 37 -44.25 -22.18 6.78
CA ILE A 37 -45.55 -21.84 6.19
C ILE A 37 -45.38 -20.75 5.11
N VAL A 38 -45.67 -21.09 3.86
CA VAL A 38 -45.63 -20.15 2.74
C VAL A 38 -47.04 -19.79 2.30
N LYS A 39 -47.37 -18.50 2.32
CA LYS A 39 -48.64 -17.96 1.81
C LYS A 39 -48.47 -17.56 0.34
N ILE A 40 -49.31 -18.08 -0.54
CA ILE A 40 -49.27 -17.84 -1.98
C ILE A 40 -50.62 -17.27 -2.42
N ASP A 41 -50.59 -16.14 -3.13
CA ASP A 41 -51.79 -15.51 -3.67
C ASP A 41 -52.18 -16.16 -5.01
N VAL A 42 -53.38 -16.69 -5.09
CA VAL A 42 -53.91 -17.30 -6.31
C VAL A 42 -55.04 -16.45 -6.86
N ASP A 43 -54.97 -16.13 -8.15
CA ASP A 43 -56.03 -15.44 -8.86
C ASP A 43 -57.10 -16.46 -9.28
N LEU A 44 -58.32 -16.29 -8.76
CA LEU A 44 -59.43 -17.21 -9.01
C LEU A 44 -60.01 -17.08 -10.43
N THR A 45 -59.67 -15.99 -11.15
CA THR A 45 -60.10 -15.79 -12.54
C THR A 45 -59.25 -16.60 -13.53
N LEU A 46 -58.08 -17.09 -13.09
CA LEU A 46 -57.12 -17.80 -13.91
C LEU A 46 -57.12 -19.30 -13.61
N THR A 47 -56.74 -20.11 -14.60
CA THR A 47 -56.51 -21.54 -14.38
C THR A 47 -55.32 -21.77 -13.45
N ALA A 48 -55.28 -22.92 -12.78
CA ALA A 48 -54.17 -23.30 -11.91
C ALA A 48 -52.81 -23.22 -12.64
N GLN A 49 -52.76 -23.71 -13.88
CA GLN A 49 -51.55 -23.65 -14.72
C GLN A 49 -51.13 -22.22 -15.07
N ALA A 50 -52.08 -21.33 -15.34
CA ALA A 50 -51.79 -19.93 -15.64
C ALA A 50 -51.23 -19.17 -14.42
N ASN A 51 -51.74 -19.43 -13.20
CA ASN A 51 -51.18 -18.90 -11.97
C ASN A 51 -49.75 -19.39 -11.73
N ILE A 52 -49.51 -20.70 -11.92
CA ILE A 52 -48.17 -21.30 -11.80
C ILE A 52 -47.19 -20.65 -12.79
N GLN A 53 -47.58 -20.52 -14.06
CA GLN A 53 -46.75 -19.92 -15.10
C GLN A 53 -46.39 -18.46 -14.79
N LYS A 54 -47.35 -17.68 -14.28
CA LYS A 54 -47.12 -16.29 -13.83
C LYS A 54 -46.02 -16.22 -12.76
N TYR A 55 -46.04 -17.11 -11.77
CA TYR A 55 -45.01 -17.16 -10.74
C TYR A 55 -43.64 -17.57 -11.28
N PHE A 56 -43.58 -18.54 -12.20
CA PHE A 56 -42.33 -18.90 -12.88
C PHE A 56 -41.76 -17.76 -13.71
N GLU A 57 -42.60 -16.99 -14.41
CA GLU A 57 -42.18 -15.81 -15.16
C GLU A 57 -41.65 -14.71 -14.26
N ILE A 58 -42.31 -14.47 -13.11
CA ILE A 58 -41.83 -13.52 -12.10
C ILE A 58 -40.46 -13.96 -11.58
N LYS A 59 -40.31 -15.24 -11.20
CA LYS A 59 -39.02 -15.81 -10.76
C LYS A 59 -37.92 -15.56 -11.78
N LYS A 60 -38.16 -15.88 -13.07
CA LYS A 60 -37.18 -15.68 -14.16
C LYS A 60 -36.82 -14.20 -14.35
N LYS A 61 -37.82 -13.31 -14.30
CA LYS A 61 -37.61 -11.85 -14.42
C LYS A 61 -36.82 -11.30 -13.23
N THR A 62 -37.13 -11.71 -12.01
CA THR A 62 -36.43 -11.28 -10.79
C THR A 62 -34.99 -11.78 -10.79
N GLN A 63 -34.75 -13.04 -11.16
CA GLN A 63 -33.41 -13.60 -11.27
C GLN A 63 -32.54 -12.82 -12.27
N SER A 64 -33.08 -12.52 -13.47
CA SER A 64 -32.35 -11.72 -14.45
C SER A 64 -32.07 -10.29 -13.98
N LYS A 65 -32.99 -9.68 -13.20
CA LYS A 65 -32.78 -8.36 -12.59
C LYS A 65 -31.70 -8.38 -11.52
N GLU A 66 -31.67 -9.43 -10.69
CA GLU A 66 -30.67 -9.62 -9.65
C GLU A 66 -29.26 -9.72 -10.25
N GLU A 67 -29.10 -10.58 -11.25
CA GLU A 67 -27.82 -10.77 -11.96
C GLU A 67 -27.32 -9.46 -12.57
N ARG A 68 -28.17 -8.75 -13.32
CA ARG A 68 -27.84 -7.44 -13.89
C ARG A 68 -27.48 -6.38 -12.84
N THR A 69 -28.08 -6.46 -11.65
CA THR A 69 -27.79 -5.50 -10.57
C THR A 69 -26.44 -5.79 -9.94
N LYS A 70 -26.09 -7.07 -9.75
CA LYS A 70 -24.76 -7.48 -9.27
C LYS A 70 -23.66 -7.07 -10.24
N ASP A 71 -23.86 -7.29 -11.54
CA ASP A 71 -22.88 -6.93 -12.57
C ASP A 71 -22.61 -5.42 -12.58
N LYS A 72 -23.67 -4.60 -12.57
CA LYS A 72 -23.53 -3.14 -12.53
C LYS A 72 -22.90 -2.64 -11.24
N ALA A 73 -23.20 -3.25 -10.11
CA ALA A 73 -22.57 -2.91 -8.84
C ALA A 73 -21.06 -3.18 -8.89
N ASN A 74 -20.65 -4.34 -9.42
CA ASN A 74 -19.24 -4.68 -9.59
C ASN A 74 -18.52 -3.73 -10.55
N GLU A 75 -19.16 -3.35 -11.65
CA GLU A 75 -18.60 -2.38 -12.61
C GLU A 75 -18.41 -1.00 -11.97
N ALA A 76 -19.39 -0.54 -11.18
CA ALA A 76 -19.32 0.73 -10.47
C ALA A 76 -18.18 0.74 -9.43
N ILE A 77 -18.01 -0.34 -8.67
CA ILE A 77 -16.90 -0.49 -7.70
C ILE A 77 -15.57 -0.41 -8.43
N LYS A 78 -15.40 -1.19 -9.50
CA LYS A 78 -14.16 -1.21 -10.29
C LYS A 78 -13.84 0.16 -10.88
N HIS A 79 -14.84 0.88 -11.36
CA HIS A 79 -14.66 2.23 -11.89
C HIS A 79 -14.23 3.22 -10.79
N ALA A 80 -14.81 3.12 -9.58
CA ALA A 80 -14.42 3.94 -8.44
C ALA A 80 -12.97 3.66 -8.01
N GLU A 81 -12.56 2.39 -7.96
CA GLU A 81 -11.18 2.00 -7.67
C GLU A 81 -10.19 2.54 -8.72
N ASP A 82 -10.51 2.40 -10.00
CA ASP A 82 -9.68 2.91 -11.09
C ASP A 82 -9.55 4.43 -11.05
N GLN A 83 -10.64 5.15 -10.74
CA GLN A 83 -10.62 6.60 -10.59
C GLN A 83 -9.77 7.03 -9.39
N ALA A 84 -9.90 6.33 -8.25
CA ALA A 84 -9.08 6.58 -7.06
C ALA A 84 -7.59 6.35 -7.35
N ARG A 85 -7.25 5.25 -8.02
CA ARG A 85 -5.87 4.94 -8.45
C ARG A 85 -5.30 6.01 -9.37
N ARG A 86 -6.09 6.47 -10.35
CA ARG A 86 -5.69 7.57 -11.26
C ARG A 86 -5.48 8.87 -10.52
N ALA A 87 -6.34 9.20 -9.55
CA ALA A 87 -6.19 10.40 -8.72
C ALA A 87 -4.89 10.36 -7.91
N LEU A 88 -4.59 9.24 -7.24
CA LEU A 88 -3.34 9.05 -6.50
C LEU A 88 -2.10 9.20 -7.39
N GLN A 89 -2.15 8.65 -8.61
CA GLN A 89 -1.05 8.74 -9.56
C GLN A 89 -0.83 10.19 -10.05
N LYS A 90 -1.90 10.94 -10.29
CA LYS A 90 -1.81 12.37 -10.65
C LYS A 90 -1.16 13.18 -9.54
N THR A 91 -1.62 13.04 -8.30
CA THR A 91 -1.03 13.74 -7.14
C THR A 91 0.45 13.41 -6.98
N ARG A 92 0.83 12.13 -7.12
CA ARG A 92 2.24 11.71 -7.07
C ARG A 92 3.08 12.36 -8.17
N ASN A 93 2.55 12.45 -9.38
CA ASN A 93 3.25 13.06 -10.51
C ASN A 93 3.38 14.58 -10.33
N GLU A 94 2.35 15.27 -9.84
CA GLU A 94 2.40 16.71 -9.53
C GLU A 94 3.42 17.02 -8.43
N GLN A 95 3.48 16.20 -7.38
CA GLN A 95 4.52 16.31 -6.34
C GLN A 95 5.92 16.12 -6.93
N LYS A 96 6.12 15.12 -7.79
CA LYS A 96 7.39 14.92 -8.49
C LYS A 96 7.78 16.13 -9.36
N LEU A 97 6.84 16.69 -10.14
CA LEU A 97 7.12 17.87 -10.97
C LEU A 97 7.53 19.08 -10.14
N LYS A 98 6.87 19.34 -9.00
CA LYS A 98 7.22 20.44 -8.09
C LYS A 98 8.63 20.26 -7.51
N THR A 99 9.02 19.05 -7.15
CA THR A 99 10.39 18.75 -6.69
C THR A 99 11.43 18.94 -7.81
N THR A 100 11.08 18.68 -9.07
CA THR A 100 11.98 18.84 -10.23
C THR A 100 12.23 20.29 -10.64
N ALA A 101 11.37 21.24 -10.25
CA ALA A 101 11.47 22.64 -10.68
C ALA A 101 12.69 23.39 -10.10
N ARG A 102 13.36 22.85 -9.07
CA ARG A 102 14.55 23.45 -8.49
C ARG A 102 15.81 22.94 -9.18
N LYS A 103 16.83 23.81 -9.31
CA LYS A 103 18.17 23.37 -9.70
C LYS A 103 18.77 22.58 -8.53
N PRO A 104 19.02 21.27 -8.65
CA PRO A 104 19.62 20.50 -7.56
C PRO A 104 21.03 21.03 -7.29
N PHE A 105 21.42 21.08 -6.02
CA PHE A 105 22.81 21.36 -5.69
C PHE A 105 23.70 20.19 -6.11
N TRP A 106 24.97 20.49 -6.41
CA TRP A 106 25.92 19.48 -6.90
C TRP A 106 26.12 18.30 -5.92
N PHE A 107 25.96 18.54 -4.62
CA PHE A 107 26.19 17.53 -3.57
C PHE A 107 25.02 16.56 -3.42
N GLU A 108 23.84 16.88 -3.93
CA GLU A 108 22.64 16.05 -3.76
C GLU A 108 22.65 14.75 -4.56
N LYS A 109 23.61 14.60 -5.47
CA LYS A 109 23.88 13.32 -6.13
C LYS A 109 24.43 12.27 -5.15
N TYR A 110 25.08 12.73 -4.08
CA TYR A 110 25.64 11.92 -2.99
C TYR A 110 24.63 11.77 -1.85
N ASP A 111 24.96 10.95 -0.84
CA ASP A 111 24.25 11.02 0.43
C ASP A 111 24.77 12.20 1.22
N TRP A 112 23.85 12.97 1.80
CA TRP A 112 24.22 14.17 2.54
C TRP A 112 23.24 14.42 3.68
N PHE A 113 23.74 15.06 4.72
CA PHE A 113 22.93 15.57 5.81
C PHE A 113 23.57 16.83 6.39
N ILE A 114 22.83 17.52 7.25
CA ILE A 114 23.29 18.69 7.98
C ILE A 114 23.45 18.27 9.44
N SER A 115 24.62 18.50 10.04
CA SER A 115 24.85 18.16 11.46
C SER A 115 24.05 19.07 12.38
N SER A 116 24.00 18.70 13.67
CA SER A 116 23.40 19.55 14.71
C SER A 116 24.02 20.97 14.79
N GLU A 117 25.29 21.10 14.43
CA GLU A 117 26.03 22.38 14.40
C GLU A 117 26.04 23.03 13.00
N ASN A 118 25.13 22.59 12.12
CA ASN A 118 24.88 23.18 10.81
C ASN A 118 26.04 23.07 9.80
N TYR A 119 26.88 22.04 9.94
CA TYR A 119 27.86 21.67 8.92
C TYR A 119 27.21 20.81 7.84
N LEU A 120 27.67 20.95 6.60
CA LEU A 120 27.26 20.08 5.49
C LEU A 120 28.16 18.85 5.45
N ILE A 121 27.54 17.67 5.56
CA ILE A 121 28.21 16.37 5.50
C ILE A 121 27.81 15.69 4.20
N ILE A 122 28.80 15.14 3.49
CA ILE A 122 28.61 14.47 2.21
C ILE A 122 29.32 13.12 2.25
N SER A 123 28.64 12.08 1.77
CA SER A 123 29.07 10.68 1.79
C SER A 123 28.78 10.03 0.44
N GLY A 124 29.72 9.23 -0.08
CA GLY A 124 29.48 8.47 -1.30
C GLY A 124 28.66 7.20 -1.05
N LYS A 125 27.86 6.78 -2.05
CA LYS A 125 27.01 5.57 -1.98
C LYS A 125 27.74 4.29 -2.37
N ASN A 126 28.81 4.44 -3.14
CA ASN A 126 29.59 3.34 -3.69
C ASN A 126 31.07 3.73 -3.78
N ALA A 127 31.94 2.75 -4.01
CA ALA A 127 33.38 2.97 -4.05
C ALA A 127 33.80 4.02 -5.10
N GLN A 128 33.16 4.02 -6.27
CA GLN A 128 33.47 4.97 -7.33
C GLN A 128 33.09 6.41 -6.95
N GLN A 129 31.93 6.60 -6.30
CA GLN A 129 31.52 7.90 -5.78
C GLN A 129 32.40 8.34 -4.60
N ASN A 130 32.82 7.42 -3.73
CA ASN A 130 33.75 7.73 -2.64
C ASN A 130 35.05 8.32 -3.18
N GLU A 131 35.64 7.67 -4.19
CA GLU A 131 36.84 8.18 -4.85
C GLU A 131 36.62 9.51 -5.56
N GLU A 132 35.53 9.65 -6.32
CA GLU A 132 35.17 10.90 -7.00
C GLU A 132 35.01 12.04 -5.98
N LEU A 133 34.33 11.75 -4.87
CA LEU A 133 34.04 12.70 -3.80
C LEU A 133 35.32 13.21 -3.15
N VAL A 134 36.22 12.30 -2.76
CA VAL A 134 37.52 12.63 -2.16
C VAL A 134 38.44 13.35 -3.16
N LYS A 135 38.52 12.87 -4.41
CA LYS A 135 39.41 13.47 -5.41
C LYS A 135 38.96 14.89 -5.76
N THR A 136 37.67 15.08 -6.03
CA THR A 136 37.13 16.31 -6.63
C THR A 136 36.72 17.35 -5.60
N TYR A 137 36.11 16.93 -4.48
CA TYR A 137 35.38 17.85 -3.58
C TYR A 137 35.99 17.99 -2.19
N LEU A 138 36.95 17.15 -1.80
CA LEU A 138 37.74 17.33 -0.58
C LEU A 138 38.73 18.48 -0.75
N GLY A 139 38.48 19.58 -0.06
CA GLY A 139 39.39 20.70 0.09
C GLY A 139 40.39 20.47 1.24
N LYS A 140 41.48 21.25 1.25
CA LYS A 140 42.55 21.13 2.26
C LYS A 140 42.07 21.38 3.70
N ARG A 141 41.01 22.17 3.87
CA ARG A 141 40.47 22.58 5.17
C ARG A 141 39.20 21.83 5.58
N ASP A 142 38.75 20.92 4.72
CA ASP A 142 37.64 20.04 5.05
C ASP A 142 38.14 18.89 5.90
N VAL A 143 37.24 18.26 6.64
CA VAL A 143 37.55 17.07 7.45
C VAL A 143 37.07 15.83 6.71
N TYR A 144 37.96 14.85 6.59
CA TYR A 144 37.65 13.54 6.05
C TYR A 144 37.39 12.56 7.20
N VAL A 145 36.32 11.78 7.11
CA VAL A 145 35.92 10.78 8.11
C VAL A 145 35.67 9.45 7.42
N HIS A 146 36.18 8.37 8.00
CA HIS A 146 36.04 7.02 7.47
C HIS A 146 36.06 6.00 8.62
N SER A 147 35.44 4.83 8.43
CA SER A 147 35.54 3.75 9.43
C SER A 147 36.77 2.88 9.19
N GLU A 148 37.25 2.16 10.20
CA GLU A 148 38.37 1.22 10.01
C GLU A 148 37.99 0.01 9.12
N MET A 149 36.70 -0.20 8.86
CA MET A 149 36.19 -1.29 8.05
C MET A 149 36.37 -1.02 6.54
N ALA A 150 36.83 -2.02 5.81
CA ALA A 150 36.87 -1.99 4.35
C ALA A 150 35.46 -1.92 3.73
N GLY A 151 35.30 -1.05 2.73
CA GLY A 151 34.01 -0.84 2.05
C GLY A 151 33.03 0.02 2.84
N SER A 152 33.52 0.88 3.74
CA SER A 152 32.72 1.90 4.40
C SER A 152 32.57 3.16 3.52
N ALA A 153 31.59 3.98 3.90
CA ALA A 153 31.37 5.26 3.28
C ALA A 153 32.51 6.26 3.60
N SER A 154 33.00 6.92 2.55
CA SER A 154 33.91 8.07 2.65
C SER A 154 33.10 9.33 2.91
N CYS A 155 33.24 9.91 4.09
CA CYS A 155 32.49 11.10 4.51
C CYS A 155 33.38 12.34 4.51
N ILE A 156 32.83 13.47 4.07
CA ILE A 156 33.49 14.78 4.07
C ILE A 156 32.61 15.78 4.82
N ILE A 157 33.22 16.50 5.75
CA ILE A 157 32.62 17.64 6.44
C ILE A 157 33.12 18.90 5.75
N LYS A 158 32.20 19.65 5.13
CA LYS A 158 32.53 20.95 4.52
C LYS A 158 32.65 21.98 5.62
N ASN A 159 33.84 22.57 5.77
CA ASN A 159 34.14 23.53 6.83
C ASN A 159 34.38 24.95 6.25
N PRO A 160 33.31 25.74 6.06
CA PRO A 160 33.43 27.13 5.60
C PRO A 160 33.88 28.11 6.71
N SER A 161 33.63 27.79 7.98
CA SER A 161 33.91 28.64 9.14
C SER A 161 35.39 28.70 9.52
N LEU A 162 36.20 27.75 9.03
CA LEU A 162 37.65 27.65 9.32
C LEU A 162 37.99 27.40 10.80
N GLU A 163 36.97 27.11 11.61
CA GLU A 163 37.12 26.74 13.01
C GLU A 163 37.32 25.22 13.14
N GLU A 164 37.82 24.77 14.29
CA GLU A 164 37.89 23.35 14.56
C GLU A 164 36.48 22.75 14.67
N VAL A 165 36.26 21.64 13.97
CA VAL A 165 34.98 20.93 14.03
C VAL A 165 34.83 20.32 15.41
N SER A 166 33.73 20.64 16.08
CA SER A 166 33.45 20.15 17.43
C SER A 166 33.33 18.63 17.47
N PRO A 167 33.72 17.98 18.59
CA PRO A 167 33.63 16.53 18.75
C PRO A 167 32.21 15.97 18.54
N VAL A 168 31.17 16.79 18.75
CA VAL A 168 29.77 16.38 18.55
C VAL A 168 29.51 16.08 17.07
N THR A 169 29.81 17.02 16.18
CA THR A 169 29.69 16.82 14.73
C THR A 169 30.58 15.66 14.26
N LEU A 170 31.82 15.55 14.76
CA LEU A 170 32.72 14.44 14.40
C LEU A 170 32.13 13.08 14.78
N ASN A 171 31.49 12.97 15.94
CA ASN A 171 30.83 11.73 16.37
C ASN A 171 29.61 11.40 15.49
N GLU A 172 28.77 12.39 15.16
CA GLU A 172 27.62 12.19 14.24
C GLU A 172 28.08 11.63 12.90
N VAL A 173 29.15 12.19 12.33
CA VAL A 173 29.72 11.72 11.05
C VAL A 173 30.38 10.35 11.19
N GLY A 174 31.06 10.09 12.32
CA GLY A 174 31.65 8.78 12.60
C GLY A 174 30.60 7.68 12.66
N ILE A 175 29.48 7.93 13.34
CA ILE A 175 28.33 7.02 13.40
C ILE A 175 27.77 6.80 11.99
N TRP A 176 27.61 7.86 11.20
CA TRP A 176 27.14 7.76 9.82
C TRP A 176 28.02 6.83 8.97
N ALA A 177 29.35 7.01 9.04
CA ALA A 177 30.31 6.19 8.30
C ALA A 177 30.27 4.72 8.70
N ILE A 178 30.08 4.43 10.00
CA ILE A 178 29.96 3.05 10.51
C ILE A 178 28.64 2.42 10.05
N CYS A 179 27.52 3.15 10.14
CA CYS A 179 26.21 2.69 9.68
C CYS A 179 26.18 2.41 8.17
N HIS A 180 26.96 3.16 7.38
CA HIS A 180 27.12 2.96 5.93
C HIS A 180 28.32 2.06 5.60
N SER A 181 28.63 1.09 6.45
CA SER A 181 29.69 0.11 6.23
C SER A 181 29.19 -1.30 6.46
N ARG A 182 30.01 -2.29 6.05
CA ARG A 182 29.75 -3.70 6.36
C ARG A 182 29.70 -3.99 7.87
N ALA A 183 30.20 -3.11 8.73
CA ALA A 183 30.13 -3.26 10.19
C ALA A 183 28.68 -3.31 10.68
N TRP A 184 27.81 -2.53 10.05
CA TRP A 184 26.40 -2.43 10.40
C TRP A 184 25.65 -3.75 10.17
N ASP A 185 25.93 -4.40 9.04
CA ASP A 185 25.35 -5.69 8.68
C ASP A 185 25.92 -6.81 9.55
N ALA A 186 27.24 -6.78 9.78
CA ALA A 186 27.94 -7.78 10.58
C ALA A 186 27.76 -7.60 12.10
N LYS A 187 27.09 -6.53 12.55
CA LYS A 187 26.93 -6.18 13.98
C LYS A 187 28.27 -6.07 14.72
N ILE A 188 29.30 -5.59 14.03
CA ILE A 188 30.64 -5.40 14.59
C ILE A 188 30.73 -3.97 15.11
N VAL A 189 31.17 -3.83 16.36
CA VAL A 189 31.53 -2.53 16.92
C VAL A 189 32.92 -2.17 16.41
N THR A 190 33.01 -1.06 15.68
CA THR A 190 34.27 -0.55 15.11
C THR A 190 34.38 0.95 15.36
N SER A 191 35.61 1.46 15.33
CA SER A 191 35.90 2.89 15.41
C SER A 191 35.83 3.54 14.03
N ALA A 192 35.55 4.85 14.06
CA ALA A 192 35.81 5.74 12.95
C ALA A 192 36.97 6.66 13.30
N PHE A 193 37.73 7.05 12.27
CA PHE A 193 38.80 8.03 12.40
C PHE A 193 38.49 9.22 11.51
N TRP A 194 39.13 10.34 11.83
CA TRP A 194 39.05 11.55 11.04
C TRP A 194 40.45 12.12 10.81
N VAL A 195 40.62 12.78 9.66
CA VAL A 195 41.87 13.44 9.27
C VAL A 195 41.54 14.72 8.52
N TRP A 196 42.49 15.65 8.49
CA TRP A 196 42.36 16.85 7.67
C TRP A 196 42.49 16.51 6.19
N GLY A 197 41.77 17.25 5.33
CA GLY A 197 41.74 16.97 3.90
C GLY A 197 43.10 17.13 3.20
N ASP A 198 44.04 17.84 3.79
CA ASP A 198 45.44 17.94 3.33
C ASP A 198 46.29 16.69 3.66
N GLN A 199 45.88 15.89 4.65
CA GLN A 199 46.53 14.63 5.03
C GLN A 199 46.11 13.45 4.13
N VAL A 200 45.09 13.64 3.28
CA VAL A 200 44.59 12.61 2.38
C VAL A 200 45.28 12.70 1.02
N SER A 201 46.13 11.71 0.72
CA SER A 201 46.71 11.58 -0.62
C SER A 201 45.67 11.10 -1.62
N LYS A 202 45.60 11.77 -2.77
CA LYS A 202 44.64 11.48 -3.85
C LYS A 202 45.22 10.58 -4.95
N THR A 203 46.46 10.14 -4.79
CA THR A 203 47.19 9.30 -5.75
C THR A 203 46.90 7.83 -5.48
N PRO A 204 46.34 7.07 -6.43
CA PRO A 204 46.25 5.62 -6.30
C PRO A 204 47.68 5.03 -6.31
N GLN A 205 47.99 4.18 -5.34
CA GLN A 205 49.15 3.28 -5.40
C GLN A 205 48.82 2.05 -6.26
#